data_AF-A0A447XEG1-F1
#
_entry.id   AF-A0A447XEG1-F1
#
_cell.length_a   1.000
_cell.length_b   1.000
_cell.length_c   1.000
_cell.angle_alpha   90.00
_cell.angle_beta   90.00
_cell.angle_gamma   90.00
#
_symmetry.space_group_name_H-M   'P 1'
#
loop_
_entity.id
_entity.type
_entity.pdbx_description
1 polymer ?
#
loop_
_entity_poly.entity_id
_entity_poly.type
_entity_poly.pdbx_seq_one_letter_code
_entity_poly.pdbx_strand_id
1 'polypeptide(L)'
;MVNPDANPRLRAAIDKALSNNMTRDTLNRAIARGVGGDDDANMETIIYEGYGPGGTAIMIECLSDNRNRTVAEVRHAFSKCGGNLGTDGSVAYLFSKKGVISFEKGDEGHHHGSSTGSRC
;
A
#
# COMPACT_ATOMS: atom_id res chain seq x y z
N MET A 1 13.09 22.72 -6.59
CA MET A 1 11.80 22.20 -7.11
C MET A 1 11.97 20.70 -7.29
N VAL A 2 11.24 19.87 -6.54
CA VAL A 2 11.33 18.42 -6.72
C VAL A 2 10.70 18.06 -8.05
N ASN A 3 11.50 17.46 -8.93
CA ASN A 3 11.08 17.07 -10.26
C ASN A 3 10.62 15.59 -10.25
N PRO A 4 9.34 15.30 -10.50
CA PRO A 4 8.84 13.92 -10.62
C PRO A 4 9.53 13.09 -11.70
N ASP A 5 10.07 13.72 -12.76
CA ASP A 5 10.81 13.03 -13.82
C ASP A 5 12.22 12.60 -13.38
N ALA A 6 12.75 13.21 -12.32
CA ALA A 6 14.06 12.87 -11.75
C ALA A 6 13.98 11.82 -10.63
N ASN A 7 12.78 11.52 -10.10
CA ASN A 7 12.60 10.57 -9.01
C ASN A 7 11.53 9.50 -9.33
N PRO A 8 11.95 8.32 -9.80
CA PRO A 8 11.06 7.21 -10.12
C PRO A 8 10.15 6.75 -8.96
N ARG A 9 10.62 6.86 -7.70
CA ARG A 9 9.80 6.52 -6.53
C ARG A 9 8.65 7.50 -6.33
N LEU A 10 8.93 8.79 -6.54
CA LEU A 10 7.91 9.82 -6.45
C LEU A 10 6.89 9.66 -7.58
N ARG A 11 7.33 9.39 -8.80
CA ARG A 11 6.44 9.13 -9.93
C ARG A 11 5.48 7.98 -9.65
N ALA A 12 5.99 6.84 -9.18
CA ALA A 12 5.16 5.69 -8.81
C ALA A 12 4.15 6.02 -7.69
N ALA A 13 4.55 6.84 -6.71
CA ALA A 13 3.66 7.31 -5.66
C ALA A 13 2.55 8.24 -6.20
N ILE A 14 2.87 9.12 -7.15
CA ILE A 14 1.90 10.01 -7.81
C ILE A 14 0.89 9.19 -8.62
N ASP A 15 1.37 8.23 -9.42
CA ASP A 15 0.51 7.38 -10.24
C ASP A 15 -0.46 6.57 -9.35
N LYS A 16 0.03 6.03 -8.22
CA LYS A 16 -0.80 5.32 -7.23
C LYS A 16 -1.78 6.25 -6.50
N ALA A 17 -1.41 7.49 -6.21
CA ALA A 17 -2.30 8.45 -5.57
C ALA A 17 -3.46 8.84 -6.50
N LEU A 18 -3.16 9.09 -7.78
CA LEU A 18 -4.15 9.40 -8.80
C LEU A 18 -5.10 8.22 -9.06
N SER A 19 -4.60 6.98 -9.07
CA SER A 19 -5.45 5.79 -9.22
C SER A 19 -6.41 5.59 -8.04
N ASN A 20 -6.15 6.21 -6.88
CA ASN A 20 -7.01 6.18 -5.68
C ASN A 20 -7.85 7.46 -5.53
N ASN A 21 -8.09 8.22 -6.59
CA ASN A 21 -8.90 9.45 -6.59
C ASN A 21 -8.40 10.57 -5.66
N MET A 22 -7.09 10.67 -5.40
CA MET A 22 -6.54 11.80 -4.66
C MET A 22 -6.53 13.09 -5.51
N THR A 23 -6.89 14.23 -4.91
CA THR A 23 -6.83 15.54 -5.58
C THR A 23 -5.39 16.02 -5.76
N ARG A 24 -5.11 16.73 -6.86
CA ARG A 24 -3.78 17.27 -7.15
C ARG A 24 -3.27 18.26 -6.11
N ASP A 25 -4.17 18.99 -5.46
CA ASP A 25 -3.83 19.90 -4.36
C ASP A 25 -3.26 19.13 -3.14
N THR A 26 -3.92 18.04 -2.73
CA THR A 26 -3.45 17.18 -1.64
C THR A 26 -2.09 16.57 -1.94
N LEU A 27 -1.88 16.16 -3.20
CA LEU A 27 -0.62 15.61 -3.67
C LEU A 27 0.52 16.65 -3.60
N ASN A 28 0.29 17.86 -4.11
CA ASN A 28 1.29 18.93 -4.07
C ASN A 28 1.65 19.34 -2.63
N ARG A 29 0.66 19.37 -1.72
CA ARG A 29 0.91 19.58 -0.29
C ARG A 29 1.76 18.48 0.33
N ALA A 30 1.49 17.21 0.01
CA ALA A 30 2.30 16.08 0.50
C ALA A 30 3.74 16.14 -0.03
N ILE A 31 3.92 16.49 -1.31
CA ILE A 31 5.25 16.69 -1.92
C ILE A 31 5.97 17.84 -1.24
N ALA A 32 5.31 18.97 -0.98
CA ALA A 32 5.91 20.12 -0.31
C ALA A 32 6.39 19.78 1.11
N ARG A 33 5.61 18.98 1.87
CA ARG A 33 6.03 18.49 3.20
C ARG A 33 7.28 17.63 3.14
N GLY A 34 7.36 16.71 2.18
CA GLY A 34 8.50 15.78 2.03
C GLY A 34 9.83 16.42 1.62
N VAL A 35 9.85 17.70 1.23
CA VAL A 35 11.04 18.43 0.74
C VAL A 35 11.64 19.35 1.81
N GLY A 36 11.03 19.40 3.00
CA GLY A 36 11.47 20.26 4.11
C GLY A 36 10.49 21.39 4.43
N GLY A 37 9.19 21.20 4.14
CA GLY A 37 8.14 22.12 4.56
C GLY A 37 7.70 21.84 5.99
N ASP A 38 8.25 22.61 6.94
CA ASP A 38 7.74 22.99 8.28
C ASP A 38 7.27 21.94 9.30
N ASP A 39 7.34 20.64 9.01
CA ASP A 39 7.11 19.62 10.04
C ASP A 39 8.37 18.77 10.21
N ASP A 40 8.96 18.82 11.42
CA ASP A 40 10.00 17.93 11.97
C ASP A 40 9.49 16.48 12.13
N ALA A 41 8.58 16.05 11.26
CA ALA A 41 8.13 14.69 11.13
C ALA A 41 9.18 13.93 10.33
N ASN A 42 10.27 13.55 11.01
CA ASN A 42 11.22 12.56 10.50
C ASN A 42 10.50 11.22 10.31
N MET A 43 9.80 11.08 9.18
CA MET A 43 9.07 9.87 8.82
C MET A 43 10.07 8.79 8.43
N GLU A 44 10.15 7.76 9.24
CA GLU A 44 10.95 6.57 8.99
C GLU A 44 10.07 5.42 8.48
N THR A 45 10.63 4.64 7.55
CA THR A 45 10.02 3.38 7.13
C THR A 45 10.45 2.28 8.10
N ILE A 46 9.47 1.66 8.74
CA ILE A 46 9.68 0.60 9.73
C ILE A 46 8.95 -0.65 9.25
N ILE A 47 9.62 -1.80 9.29
CA ILE A 47 9.01 -3.08 8.96
C ILE A 47 8.82 -3.83 10.27
N TYR A 48 7.60 -4.32 10.49
CA TYR A 48 7.26 -5.21 11.59
C TYR A 48 6.88 -6.58 11.05
N GLU A 49 7.30 -7.60 11.77
CA GLU A 49 7.11 -9.00 11.39
C GLU A 49 6.37 -9.72 12.50
N GLY A 50 5.50 -10.67 12.16
CA GLY A 50 4.76 -11.41 13.18
C GLY A 50 3.93 -12.56 12.64
N TYR A 51 3.27 -13.23 13.56
CA TYR A 51 2.40 -14.37 13.29
C TYR A 51 0.98 -14.07 13.79
N GLY A 52 0.00 -14.30 12.94
CA GLY A 52 -1.41 -14.24 13.28
C GLY A 52 -1.96 -15.61 13.76
N PRO A 53 -3.28 -15.69 13.98
CA PRO A 53 -3.97 -16.94 14.25
C PRO A 53 -3.62 -18.04 13.24
N GLY A 54 -3.46 -19.27 13.75
CA GLY A 54 -3.12 -20.42 12.90
C GLY A 54 -1.71 -20.39 12.30
N GLY A 55 -0.80 -19.54 12.81
CA GLY A 55 0.59 -19.47 12.34
C GLY A 55 0.76 -18.73 11.02
N THR A 56 -0.21 -17.90 10.64
CA THR A 56 -0.14 -17.10 9.40
C THR A 56 0.96 -16.05 9.52
N ALA A 57 1.93 -16.06 8.59
CA ALA A 57 2.99 -15.06 8.53
C ALA A 57 2.45 -13.70 8.07
N ILE A 58 2.79 -12.63 8.80
CA ILE A 58 2.34 -11.26 8.52
C ILE A 58 3.54 -10.32 8.53
N MET A 59 3.66 -9.51 7.47
CA MET A 59 4.65 -8.45 7.34
C MET A 59 3.93 -7.11 7.19
N ILE A 60 4.31 -6.13 8.00
CA ILE A 60 3.67 -4.83 8.09
C ILE A 60 4.72 -3.76 7.79
N GLU A 61 4.56 -3.03 6.69
CA GLU A 61 5.38 -1.86 6.36
C GLU A 61 4.65 -0.60 6.85
N CYS A 62 5.29 0.12 7.78
CA CYS A 62 4.76 1.34 8.38
C CYS A 62 5.64 2.53 7.98
N LEU A 63 5.01 3.68 7.78
CA LEU A 63 5.67 4.98 7.72
C LEU A 63 5.24 5.76 8.95
N SER A 64 6.17 6.10 9.85
CA SER A 64 5.86 6.74 11.12
C SER A 64 6.98 7.69 11.53
N ASP A 65 6.63 8.71 12.31
CA ASP A 65 7.58 9.62 12.97
C ASP A 65 8.01 9.13 14.38
N ASN A 66 7.43 8.02 14.86
CA ASN A 66 7.70 7.49 16.19
C ASN A 66 7.55 5.97 16.25
N ARG A 67 8.68 5.26 16.19
CA ARG A 67 8.76 3.79 16.32
C ARG A 67 8.11 3.24 17.59
N ASN A 68 8.28 3.91 18.73
CA ASN A 68 7.81 3.42 20.03
C ASN A 68 6.28 3.44 20.11
N ARG A 69 5.64 4.44 19.52
CA ARG A 69 4.17 4.50 19.42
C ARG A 69 3.65 3.43 18.48
N THR A 70 4.24 3.31 17.29
CA THR A 70 3.80 2.36 16.28
C THR A 70 3.96 0.90 16.73
N VAL A 71 5.07 0.55 17.40
CA VAL A 71 5.24 -0.82 17.91
C VAL A 71 4.21 -1.18 18.99
N ALA A 72 3.82 -0.22 19.82
CA ALA A 72 2.80 -0.44 20.85
C ALA A 72 1.42 -0.72 20.22
N GLU A 73 1.03 0.07 19.23
CA GLU A 73 -0.22 -0.11 18.48
C GLU A 73 -0.23 -1.44 17.71
N VAL A 74 0.86 -1.75 17.00
CA VAL A 74 1.00 -3.01 16.26
C VAL A 74 0.92 -4.21 17.21
N ARG A 75 1.66 -4.18 18.33
CA ARG A 75 1.59 -5.23 19.35
C ARG A 75 0.18 -5.39 19.90
N HIS A 76 -0.50 -4.28 20.19
CA HIS A 76 -1.88 -4.32 20.68
C HIS A 76 -2.83 -4.99 19.68
N ALA A 77 -2.70 -4.69 18.38
CA ALA A 77 -3.47 -5.32 17.32
C ALA A 77 -3.23 -6.84 17.24
N PHE A 78 -1.96 -7.28 17.28
CA PHE A 78 -1.63 -8.71 17.33
C PHE A 78 -2.22 -9.39 18.57
N SER A 79 -2.05 -8.81 19.76
CA SER A 79 -2.59 -9.37 21.00
C SER A 79 -4.11 -9.50 20.98
N LYS A 80 -4.83 -8.51 20.44
CA LYS A 80 -6.30 -8.55 20.32
C LYS A 80 -6.79 -9.61 19.35
N CYS A 81 -6.03 -9.86 18.28
CA CYS A 81 -6.35 -10.83 17.25
C CYS A 81 -5.76 -12.22 17.49
N GLY A 82 -5.17 -12.51 18.66
CA GLY A 82 -4.61 -13.83 18.98
C GLY A 82 -3.32 -14.18 18.22
N GLY A 83 -2.53 -13.17 17.85
CA GLY A 83 -1.21 -13.31 17.24
C GLY A 83 -0.09 -12.73 18.11
N ASN A 84 1.15 -12.77 17.60
CA ASN A 84 2.32 -12.19 18.26
C ASN A 84 3.25 -11.50 17.25
N LEU A 85 3.87 -10.42 17.70
CA LEU A 85 4.94 -9.74 16.98
C LEU A 85 6.23 -10.57 17.11
N GLY A 86 6.86 -10.89 15.98
CA GLY A 86 8.14 -11.56 15.88
C GLY A 86 9.32 -10.60 15.91
N THR A 87 10.53 -11.15 15.76
CA THR A 87 11.75 -10.38 15.54
C THR A 87 11.97 -10.11 14.06
N ASP A 88 12.79 -9.12 13.74
CA ASP A 88 13.21 -8.86 12.37
C ASP A 88 13.82 -10.14 11.75
N GLY A 89 13.35 -10.54 10.56
CA GLY A 89 13.75 -11.77 9.86
C GLY A 89 12.94 -13.03 10.19
N SER A 90 11.95 -12.98 11.09
CA SER A 90 11.11 -14.14 11.47
C SER A 90 10.28 -14.70 10.32
N VAL A 91 9.76 -13.82 9.45
CA VAL A 91 8.90 -14.18 8.31
C VAL A 91 9.38 -13.57 7.01
N ALA A 92 10.34 -12.65 7.05
CA ALA A 92 10.86 -11.97 5.84
C ALA A 92 11.26 -12.94 4.71
N TYR A 93 11.82 -14.11 5.04
CA TYR A 93 12.23 -15.11 4.05
C TYR A 93 11.06 -15.75 3.28
N LEU A 94 9.83 -15.68 3.81
CA LEU A 94 8.61 -16.16 3.15
C LEU A 94 8.09 -15.16 2.11
N PHE A 95 8.51 -13.89 2.19
CA PHE A 95 8.03 -12.83 1.32
C PHE A 95 9.10 -12.40 0.31
N SER A 96 8.68 -12.20 -0.94
CA SER A 96 9.54 -11.61 -1.98
C SER A 96 8.91 -10.34 -2.51
N LYS A 97 9.67 -9.23 -2.47
CA LYS A 97 9.22 -7.94 -3.00
C LYS A 97 9.20 -8.00 -4.53
N LYS A 98 8.01 -8.09 -5.12
CA LYS A 98 7.78 -8.08 -6.57
C LYS A 98 6.78 -6.98 -6.93
N GLY A 99 6.99 -6.33 -8.07
CA GLY A 99 6.02 -5.39 -8.61
C GLY A 99 4.82 -6.16 -9.16
N VAL A 100 3.61 -5.78 -8.76
CA VAL A 100 2.35 -6.36 -9.27
C VAL A 100 1.64 -5.29 -10.07
N ILE A 101 1.39 -5.58 -11.35
CA ILE A 101 0.61 -4.75 -12.26
C ILE A 101 -0.65 -5.55 -12.58
N SER A 102 -1.78 -5.10 -12.03
CA SER A 102 -3.08 -5.75 -12.24
C SER A 102 -3.85 -5.04 -13.35
N PHE A 103 -4.42 -5.80 -14.27
CA PHE A 103 -5.37 -5.32 -15.26
C PHE A 103 -6.75 -5.88 -14.92
N GLU A 104 -7.78 -5.06 -14.99
CA GLU A 104 -9.15 -5.56 -14.91
C GLU A 104 -9.44 -6.42 -16.15
N LYS A 105 -10.26 -7.46 -15.98
CA LYS A 105 -10.74 -8.23 -17.13
C LYS A 105 -11.55 -7.27 -18.00
N GLY A 106 -11.11 -7.08 -19.24
CA GLY A 106 -11.79 -6.20 -20.19
C GLY A 106 -13.26 -6.58 -20.29
N ASP A 107 -14.13 -5.55 -20.34
CA ASP A 107 -15.51 -5.68 -20.75
C ASP A 107 -15.51 -6.34 -22.14
N GLU A 108 -15.65 -7.66 -22.16
CA GLU A 108 -16.07 -8.39 -23.35
C GLU A 108 -17.48 -7.89 -23.64
N GLY A 109 -17.56 -6.87 -24.51
CA GLY A 109 -18.79 -6.31 -24.99
C GLY A 109 -19.73 -7.44 -25.41
N HIS A 110 -20.78 -7.64 -24.61
CA HIS A 110 -21.92 -8.45 -24.99
C HIS A 110 -22.59 -7.79 -26.21
N HIS A 111 -22.04 -8.08 -27.40
CA HIS A 111 -22.75 -7.97 -28.66
C HIS A 111 -23.91 -8.96 -28.60
N HIS A 112 -25.08 -8.49 -28.17
CA HIS A 112 -26.32 -9.22 -28.25
C HIS A 112 -26.70 -9.31 -29.73
N GLY A 113 -26.21 -10.36 -30.40
CA GLY A 113 -26.60 -10.74 -31.74
C GLY A 113 -28.09 -11.06 -31.77
N SER A 114 -28.85 -10.25 -32.50
CA SER A 114 -30.25 -10.49 -32.84
C SER A 114 -30.35 -11.55 -33.95
N SER A 115 -30.73 -12.77 -33.58
CA SER A 115 -31.40 -13.80 -34.41
C SER A 115 -31.23 -15.14 -33.68
N THR A 116 -32.27 -15.82 -33.23
CA THR A 116 -33.29 -16.46 -34.07
C THR A 116 -34.40 -16.93 -33.13
N GLY A 117 -35.62 -16.45 -33.34
CA GLY A 117 -36.80 -16.81 -32.56
C GLY A 117 -37.97 -17.10 -33.47
N SER A 118 -38.14 -18.38 -33.77
CA SER A 118 -39.31 -19.04 -34.35
C SER A 118 -40.63 -18.29 -34.11
N ARG A 119 -41.33 -17.95 -35.21
CA ARG A 119 -42.78 -17.78 -35.22
C ARG A 119 -43.36 -18.77 -36.22
N CYS A 120 -44.46 -19.36 -35.76
CA CYS A 120 -45.47 -20.20 -36.40
C CYS A 120 -45.44 -20.28 -37.93
#